data_AF-A0A8J5IMQ7-F1
#
_entry.id   AF-A0A8J5IMQ7-F1
#
_cell.length_a   1.000
_cell.length_b   1.000
_cell.length_c   1.000
_cell.angle_alpha   90.00
_cell.angle_beta   90.00
_cell.angle_gamma   90.00
#
_symmetry.space_group_name_H-M   'P 1'
#
loop_
_entity.id
_entity.type
_entity.pdbx_description
1 polymer ?
#
loop_
_entity_poly.entity_id
_entity_poly.type
_entity_poly.pdbx_seq_one_letter_code
_entity_poly.pdbx_strand_id
1 'polypeptide(L)'
;MAPLVSLSRLAIFRPNHMCCNGFMGICDLTDTFCPNDARHATTATKEILATFSFAVCQKSAIPFALERLSDFPTSDRIASCDGVMYRRCDIPGVTSVNGTVGMCYSSRMQVVACNVDQLFIKVRQVEIERGVGPPCDPEVEAWLGCNKG
;
A
#
# COMPACT_ATOMS: atom_id res chain seq x y z
N MET A 1 19.77 -16.43 -18.14
CA MET A 1 19.54 -16.45 -16.68
C MET A 1 19.78 -17.86 -16.19
N ALA A 2 20.64 -18.05 -15.18
CA ALA A 2 20.76 -19.34 -14.51
C ALA A 2 19.62 -19.50 -13.49
N PRO A 3 19.04 -20.70 -13.33
CA PRO A 3 17.97 -20.93 -12.36
C PRO A 3 18.48 -20.75 -10.92
N LEU A 4 17.58 -20.30 -10.04
CA LEU A 4 17.84 -20.22 -8.61
C LEU A 4 18.09 -21.63 -8.06
N VAL A 5 19.26 -21.86 -7.46
CA VAL A 5 19.67 -23.16 -6.92
C VAL A 5 19.36 -23.32 -5.42
N SER A 6 19.21 -22.20 -4.69
CA SER A 6 18.86 -22.22 -3.27
C SER A 6 18.03 -20.99 -2.92
N LEU A 7 16.79 -21.22 -2.48
CA LEU A 7 15.85 -20.18 -2.06
C LEU A 7 15.73 -20.25 -0.54
N SER A 8 16.29 -19.26 0.17
CA SER A 8 16.27 -19.22 1.64
C SER A 8 15.08 -18.45 2.21
N ARG A 9 14.56 -17.47 1.46
CA ARG A 9 13.46 -16.61 1.87
C ARG A 9 12.61 -16.23 0.66
N LEU A 10 11.30 -16.31 0.83
CA LEU A 10 10.33 -15.81 -0.12
C LEU A 10 9.23 -15.10 0.65
N ALA A 11 8.88 -13.90 0.18
CA ALA A 11 7.74 -13.17 0.70
C ALA A 11 6.92 -12.64 -0.48
N ILE A 12 5.61 -12.87 -0.41
CA ILE A 12 4.65 -12.33 -1.38
C ILE A 12 3.70 -11.47 -0.59
N PHE A 13 3.96 -10.17 -0.66
CA PHE A 13 3.10 -9.15 -0.06
C PHE A 13 2.03 -8.72 -1.06
N ARG A 14 0.87 -8.33 -0.52
CA ARG A 14 -0.31 -7.84 -1.25
C ARG A 14 -0.98 -8.92 -2.14
N PRO A 15 -2.23 -8.66 -2.54
CA PRO A 15 -2.88 -9.29 -3.69
C PRO A 15 -1.97 -9.49 -4.89
N ASN A 16 -1.75 -10.76 -5.19
CA ASN A 16 -0.92 -11.20 -6.28
C ASN A 16 -1.60 -12.40 -6.97
N HIS A 17 -1.60 -12.40 -8.30
CA HIS A 17 -2.15 -13.48 -9.13
C HIS A 17 -1.55 -14.86 -8.79
N MET A 18 -0.31 -14.92 -8.31
CA MET A 18 0.34 -16.15 -7.83
C MET A 18 -0.38 -16.81 -6.63
N CYS A 19 -1.13 -16.02 -5.85
CA CYS A 19 -1.85 -16.50 -4.68
C CYS A 19 -3.20 -17.13 -5.04
N CYS A 20 -3.91 -16.54 -6.00
CA CYS A 20 -5.27 -16.92 -6.38
C CYS A 20 -5.36 -18.31 -7.01
N ASN A 21 -4.61 -18.56 -8.10
CA ASN A 21 -4.67 -19.83 -8.85
C ASN A 21 -3.57 -20.83 -8.47
N GLY A 22 -3.02 -20.68 -7.26
CA GLY A 22 -1.86 -21.43 -6.83
C GLY A 22 -2.00 -21.90 -5.40
N PHE A 23 -1.82 -20.96 -4.49
CA PHE A 23 -1.53 -21.24 -3.09
C PHE A 23 -2.77 -21.27 -2.18
N MET A 24 -3.75 -20.38 -2.40
CA MET A 24 -4.93 -20.26 -1.52
C MET A 24 -6.03 -21.30 -1.79
N GLY A 25 -5.85 -22.21 -2.77
CA GLY A 25 -6.79 -23.28 -3.06
C GLY A 25 -7.76 -22.94 -4.19
N ILE A 26 -9.08 -22.93 -3.89
CA ILE A 26 -10.13 -22.67 -4.88
C ILE A 26 -10.08 -21.18 -5.27
N CYS A 27 -10.00 -20.92 -6.58
CA CYS A 27 -10.06 -19.58 -7.15
C CYS A 27 -11.45 -18.98 -6.90
N ASP A 28 -11.51 -18.01 -5.97
CA ASP A 28 -12.67 -17.17 -5.74
C ASP A 28 -12.47 -15.84 -6.46
N LEU A 29 -13.14 -15.66 -7.61
CA LEU A 29 -13.05 -14.43 -8.41
C LEU A 29 -13.61 -13.18 -7.69
N THR A 30 -14.27 -13.37 -6.55
CA THR A 30 -14.68 -12.25 -5.67
C THR A 30 -13.59 -11.85 -4.68
N ASP A 31 -12.53 -12.66 -4.53
CA ASP A 31 -11.38 -12.35 -3.70
C ASP A 31 -10.47 -11.33 -4.40
N THR A 32 -10.04 -10.32 -3.65
CA THR A 32 -9.13 -9.27 -4.14
C THR A 32 -7.79 -9.78 -4.69
N PHE A 33 -7.36 -10.98 -4.29
CA PHE A 33 -6.16 -11.65 -4.82
C PHE A 33 -6.37 -12.24 -6.23
N CYS A 34 -7.62 -12.34 -6.69
CA CYS A 34 -8.03 -13.05 -7.90
C CYS A 34 -8.50 -12.10 -9.03
N PRO A 35 -7.58 -11.53 -9.83
CA PRO A 35 -7.98 -11.01 -11.14
C PRO A 35 -8.45 -12.17 -12.02
N ASN A 36 -9.34 -11.92 -12.99
CA ASN A 36 -9.83 -12.89 -13.99
C ASN A 36 -8.68 -13.45 -14.86
N ASP A 37 -7.84 -14.32 -14.31
CA ASP A 37 -6.78 -15.06 -14.98
C ASP A 37 -7.04 -16.56 -14.74
N ALA A 38 -6.88 -17.38 -15.79
CA ALA A 38 -7.13 -18.82 -15.74
C ALA A 38 -5.86 -19.66 -15.51
N ARG A 39 -4.68 -19.03 -15.44
CA ARG A 39 -3.39 -19.73 -15.30
C ARG A 39 -3.23 -20.30 -13.89
N HIS A 40 -2.99 -21.60 -13.79
CA HIS A 40 -2.75 -22.29 -12.53
C HIS A 40 -1.27 -22.47 -12.23
N ALA A 41 -0.89 -22.35 -10.95
CA ALA A 41 0.47 -22.65 -10.52
C ALA A 41 0.77 -24.14 -10.68
N THR A 42 1.99 -24.46 -11.15
CA THR A 42 2.47 -25.84 -11.23
C THR A 42 2.59 -26.47 -9.84
N THR A 43 2.58 -27.80 -9.75
CA THR A 43 2.78 -28.53 -8.49
C THR A 43 4.07 -28.08 -7.79
N ALA A 44 5.17 -27.98 -8.53
CA ALA A 44 6.46 -27.53 -7.98
C ALA A 44 6.39 -26.10 -7.40
N THR A 45 5.67 -25.19 -8.07
CA THR A 45 5.46 -23.82 -7.54
C THR A 45 4.65 -23.84 -6.24
N LYS A 46 3.63 -24.69 -6.14
CA LYS A 46 2.80 -24.82 -4.93
C LYS A 46 3.60 -25.35 -3.75
N GLU A 47 4.46 -26.35 -3.97
CA GLU A 47 5.33 -26.92 -2.93
C GLU A 47 6.33 -25.89 -2.39
N ILE A 48 6.92 -25.08 -3.27
CA ILE A 48 7.80 -23.98 -2.85
C ILE A 48 7.03 -22.96 -2.00
N LEU A 49 5.85 -22.52 -2.46
CA LEU A 49 5.05 -21.54 -1.72
C LEU A 49 4.58 -22.09 -0.36
N ALA A 50 4.26 -23.38 -0.27
CA ALA A 50 3.92 -24.04 1.00
C ALA A 50 5.05 -23.99 2.04
N THR A 51 6.29 -24.12 1.58
CA THR A 51 7.47 -23.97 2.45
C THR A 51 7.56 -22.59 3.09
N PHE A 52 7.04 -21.55 2.42
CA PHE A 52 7.03 -20.17 2.89
C PHE A 52 5.64 -19.65 3.26
N SER A 53 4.72 -20.55 3.62
CA SER A 53 3.30 -20.24 3.85
C SER A 53 3.06 -19.06 4.80
N PHE A 54 3.92 -18.88 5.81
CA PHE A 54 3.83 -17.78 6.78
C PHE A 54 4.14 -16.39 6.20
N ALA A 55 4.85 -16.31 5.08
CA ALA A 55 5.34 -15.05 4.48
C ALA A 55 4.78 -14.78 3.08
N VAL A 56 4.01 -15.70 2.53
CA VAL A 56 3.41 -15.57 1.19
C VAL A 56 1.89 -15.55 1.30
N CYS A 57 1.24 -14.75 0.45
CA CYS A 57 -0.22 -14.75 0.28
C CYS A 57 -0.99 -14.53 1.59
N GLN A 58 -0.40 -13.78 2.52
CA GLN A 58 -1.02 -13.42 3.78
C GLN A 58 -2.15 -12.44 3.52
N LYS A 59 -3.36 -12.79 3.97
CA LYS A 59 -4.49 -11.86 3.93
C LYS A 59 -4.27 -10.80 4.99
N SER A 60 -4.21 -9.54 4.55
CA SER A 60 -4.19 -8.39 5.45
C SER A 60 -5.53 -8.31 6.18
N ALA A 61 -5.50 -7.96 7.47
CA ALA A 61 -6.72 -7.62 8.22
C ALA A 61 -7.34 -6.29 7.72
N ILE A 62 -6.56 -5.50 6.97
CA ILE A 62 -7.02 -4.28 6.32
C ILE A 62 -7.61 -4.66 4.95
N PRO A 63 -8.84 -4.24 4.63
CA PRO A 63 -9.42 -4.47 3.30
C PRO A 63 -8.47 -3.95 2.21
N PHE A 64 -8.14 -4.80 1.23
CA PHE A 64 -7.23 -4.41 0.16
C PHE A 64 -7.70 -3.20 -0.65
N ALA A 65 -9.00 -2.91 -0.66
CA ALA A 65 -9.54 -1.69 -1.26
C ALA A 65 -8.83 -0.43 -0.70
N LEU A 66 -8.52 -0.41 0.60
CA LEU A 66 -7.78 0.68 1.26
C LEU A 66 -6.30 0.68 0.90
N GLU A 67 -5.72 -0.50 0.79
CA GLU A 67 -4.34 -0.70 0.36
C GLU A 67 -4.10 -0.24 -1.10
N ARG A 68 -5.05 -0.53 -1.99
CA ARG A 68 -5.04 -0.07 -3.39
C ARG A 68 -5.06 1.43 -3.50
N LEU A 69 -5.81 2.09 -2.64
CA LEU A 69 -5.82 3.54 -2.58
C LEU A 69 -4.41 4.02 -2.21
N SER A 70 -3.75 3.46 -1.21
CA SER A 70 -2.36 3.86 -0.92
C SER A 70 -1.34 3.62 -2.06
N ASP A 71 -1.49 2.55 -2.86
CA ASP A 71 -0.47 2.11 -3.84
C ASP A 71 -0.66 2.64 -5.28
N PHE A 72 -1.88 2.94 -5.73
CA PHE A 72 -2.15 3.27 -7.13
C PHE A 72 -2.81 4.65 -7.25
N PRO A 73 -2.09 5.70 -7.68
CA PRO A 73 -2.66 7.03 -7.84
C PRO A 73 -3.69 7.06 -8.97
N THR A 74 -4.82 7.72 -8.75
CA THR A 74 -5.82 8.03 -9.77
C THR A 74 -5.75 9.51 -10.13
N SER A 75 -6.28 9.91 -11.30
CA SER A 75 -6.33 11.32 -11.74
C SER A 75 -6.89 12.24 -10.67
N ASP A 76 -8.02 11.85 -10.07
CA ASP A 76 -8.75 12.69 -9.11
C ASP A 76 -7.95 12.89 -7.82
N ARG A 77 -7.21 11.86 -7.41
CA ARG A 77 -6.35 11.90 -6.22
C ARG A 77 -5.08 12.69 -6.45
N ILE A 78 -4.52 12.65 -7.66
CA ILE A 78 -3.41 13.51 -8.05
C ILE A 78 -3.87 14.97 -8.05
N ALA A 79 -5.02 15.25 -8.66
CA ALA A 79 -5.59 16.59 -8.74
C ALA A 79 -5.88 17.19 -7.35
N SER A 80 -6.36 16.39 -6.39
CA SER A 80 -6.61 16.85 -5.02
C SER A 80 -5.36 17.39 -4.29
N CYS A 81 -4.17 16.98 -4.73
CA CYS A 81 -2.91 17.38 -4.12
C CYS A 81 -2.25 18.57 -4.79
N ASP A 82 -2.58 18.86 -6.04
CA ASP A 82 -1.96 19.95 -6.83
C ASP A 82 -0.43 19.95 -6.75
N GLY A 83 0.17 18.74 -6.67
CA GLY A 83 1.61 18.56 -6.50
C GLY A 83 2.21 18.92 -5.13
N VAL A 84 1.41 19.39 -4.17
CA VAL A 84 1.89 19.81 -2.85
C VAL A 84 1.95 18.63 -1.88
N MET A 85 3.17 18.30 -1.45
CA MET A 85 3.42 17.26 -0.44
C MET A 85 2.83 17.64 0.92
N TYR A 86 2.45 16.63 1.70
CA TYR A 86 1.95 16.72 3.09
C TYR A 86 0.65 17.50 3.31
N ARG A 87 0.06 18.05 2.23
CA ARG A 87 -1.26 18.66 2.26
C ARG A 87 -2.32 17.65 2.72
N ARG A 88 -3.24 18.09 3.58
CA ARG A 88 -4.43 17.32 3.93
C ARG A 88 -5.33 17.13 2.70
N CYS A 89 -5.84 15.93 2.51
CA CYS A 89 -6.79 15.62 1.45
C CYS A 89 -7.87 14.66 1.97
N ASP A 90 -9.00 14.56 1.28
CA ASP A 90 -10.10 13.66 1.64
C ASP A 90 -10.53 12.86 0.40
N ILE A 91 -10.88 11.57 0.58
CA ILE A 91 -11.36 10.72 -0.51
C ILE A 91 -12.85 10.38 -0.27
N PRO A 92 -13.77 10.87 -1.12
CA PRO A 92 -15.20 10.56 -1.00
C PRO A 92 -15.47 9.05 -1.11
N GLY A 93 -16.33 8.51 -0.25
CA GLY A 93 -16.76 7.11 -0.30
C GLY A 93 -15.74 6.08 0.21
N VAL A 94 -14.56 6.52 0.65
CA VAL A 94 -13.57 5.64 1.27
C VAL A 94 -13.37 6.07 2.72
N THR A 95 -14.10 5.41 3.62
CA THR A 95 -13.72 5.38 5.03
C THR A 95 -12.63 4.32 5.18
N SER A 96 -11.38 4.72 5.42
CA SER A 96 -10.50 3.79 6.13
C SER A 96 -11.15 3.46 7.47
N VAL A 97 -10.82 2.30 8.04
CA VAL A 97 -11.32 1.89 9.37
C VAL A 97 -11.10 2.99 10.43
N ASN A 98 -10.20 3.96 10.17
CA ASN A 98 -9.88 5.10 11.03
C ASN A 98 -10.17 6.50 10.43
N GLY A 99 -10.89 6.64 9.30
CA GLY A 99 -11.33 7.94 8.76
C GLY A 99 -11.15 8.15 7.25
N THR A 100 -11.70 9.26 6.74
CA THR A 100 -11.60 9.73 5.33
C THR A 100 -10.37 10.58 5.04
N VAL A 101 -9.64 10.95 6.09
CA VAL A 101 -8.54 11.92 6.03
C VAL A 101 -7.28 11.25 5.50
N GLY A 102 -6.74 11.81 4.43
CA GLY A 102 -5.47 11.45 3.84
C GLY A 102 -4.45 12.59 3.84
N MET A 103 -3.27 12.25 3.35
CA MET A 103 -2.14 13.15 3.16
C MET A 103 -1.59 12.99 1.75
N CYS A 104 -1.33 14.11 1.10
CA CYS A 104 -0.64 14.13 -0.19
C CYS A 104 0.80 13.63 -0.03
N TYR A 105 1.13 12.52 -0.68
CA TYR A 105 2.41 11.85 -0.46
C TYR A 105 2.88 11.14 -1.73
N SER A 106 4.20 11.13 -1.95
CA SER A 106 4.85 10.34 -3.00
C SER A 106 5.17 8.94 -2.46
N SER A 107 4.19 8.04 -2.53
CA SER A 107 4.43 6.64 -2.18
C SER A 107 5.35 6.00 -3.22
N ARG A 108 6.46 5.39 -2.79
CA ARG A 108 7.39 4.64 -3.66
C ARG A 108 7.88 5.44 -4.88
N MET A 109 8.16 6.74 -4.71
CA MET A 109 8.62 7.64 -5.79
C MET A 109 7.61 7.81 -6.95
N GLN A 110 6.32 7.60 -6.69
CA GLN A 110 5.25 7.90 -7.64
C GLN A 110 4.90 9.40 -7.63
N VAL A 111 4.01 9.81 -8.55
CA VAL A 111 3.39 11.14 -8.53
C VAL A 111 2.70 11.41 -7.18
N VAL A 112 2.74 12.66 -6.72
CA VAL A 112 2.06 13.07 -5.48
C VAL A 112 0.56 12.88 -5.64
N ALA A 113 -0.03 12.07 -4.77
CA ALA A 113 -1.46 11.81 -4.76
C ALA A 113 -1.95 11.65 -3.31
N CYS A 114 -3.26 11.82 -3.13
CA CYS A 114 -3.87 11.73 -1.80
C CYS A 114 -3.79 10.31 -1.25
N ASN A 115 -3.01 10.08 -0.20
CA ASN A 115 -2.82 8.77 0.44
C ASN A 115 -3.57 8.70 1.78
N VAL A 116 -4.38 7.66 1.99
CA VAL A 116 -5.21 7.48 3.21
C VAL A 116 -4.57 6.60 4.29
N ASP A 117 -3.35 6.12 4.06
CA ASP A 117 -2.61 5.32 5.04
C ASP A 117 -2.15 6.18 6.21
N GLN A 118 -2.73 5.92 7.39
CA GLN A 118 -2.44 6.65 8.62
C GLN A 118 -1.00 6.48 9.09
N LEU A 119 -0.27 5.45 8.64
CA LEU A 119 1.14 5.30 8.98
C LEU A 119 1.98 6.43 8.38
N PHE A 120 1.71 6.87 7.16
CA PHE A 120 2.45 8.00 6.56
C PHE A 120 2.20 9.30 7.33
N ILE A 121 0.95 9.55 7.74
CA ILE A 121 0.59 10.71 8.58
C ILE A 121 1.38 10.68 9.90
N LYS A 122 1.36 9.54 10.60
CA LYS A 122 2.07 9.37 11.88
C LYS A 122 3.58 9.53 11.72
N VAL A 123 4.17 8.98 10.66
CA VAL A 123 5.59 9.15 10.37
C VAL A 123 5.92 10.63 10.21
N ARG A 124 5.15 11.37 9.40
CA ARG A 124 5.41 12.80 9.19
C ARG A 124 5.23 13.63 10.46
N GLN A 125 4.24 13.33 11.30
CA GLN A 125 4.07 13.97 12.61
C GLN A 125 5.31 13.79 13.50
N VAL A 126 5.87 12.58 13.54
CA VAL A 126 7.09 12.29 14.30
C VAL A 126 8.32 12.97 13.70
N GLU A 127 8.40 13.08 12.36
CA GLU A 127 9.45 13.84 11.69
C GLU A 127 9.45 15.32 12.10
N ILE A 128 8.25 15.93 12.11
CA ILE A 128 8.05 17.33 12.54
C ILE A 128 8.43 17.49 14.02
N GLU A 129 7.90 16.64 14.89
CA GLU A 129 8.17 16.67 16.34
C GLU A 129 9.67 16.61 16.65
N ARG A 130 10.40 15.78 15.90
CA ARG A 130 11.84 15.56 16.11
C ARG A 130 12.73 16.50 15.29
N GLY A 131 12.15 17.34 14.43
CA GLY A 131 12.90 18.21 13.53
C GLY A 131 13.81 17.46 12.56
N VAL A 132 13.38 16.30 12.06
CA VAL A 132 14.13 15.46 11.11
C VAL A 132 13.51 15.49 9.72
N GLY A 133 14.35 15.39 8.69
CA GLY A 133 13.91 15.46 7.30
C GLY A 133 13.73 16.89 6.81
N PRO A 134 12.93 17.11 5.74
CA PRO A 134 12.67 18.44 5.22
C PRO A 134 11.95 19.32 6.24
N PRO A 135 12.29 20.63 6.32
CA PRO A 135 11.55 21.60 7.11
C PRO A 135 10.05 21.54 6.80
N CYS A 136 9.22 21.66 7.82
CA CYS A 136 7.78 21.64 7.63
C CYS A 136 7.24 22.99 7.15
N ASP A 137 6.20 22.94 6.33
CA ASP A 137 5.46 24.11 5.90
C ASP A 137 4.35 24.42 6.91
N PRO A 138 4.40 25.56 7.64
CA PRO A 138 3.40 25.86 8.67
C PRO A 138 2.01 26.23 8.13
N GLU A 139 1.85 26.48 6.83
CA GLU A 139 0.54 26.71 6.22
C GLU A 139 -0.09 25.38 5.77
N VAL A 140 0.73 24.50 5.17
CA VAL A 140 0.27 23.22 4.62
C VAL A 140 0.20 22.12 5.69
N GLU A 141 1.13 22.10 6.63
CA GLU A 141 1.38 21.02 7.59
C GLU A 141 0.98 21.39 9.04
N ALA A 142 0.27 22.50 9.23
CA ALA A 142 -0.28 22.88 10.55
C ALA A 142 -1.11 21.75 11.17
N TRP A 143 -1.88 21.04 10.34
CA TRP A 143 -2.70 19.90 10.77
C TRP A 143 -1.88 18.67 11.20
N LEU A 144 -0.58 18.65 10.91
CA LEU A 144 0.39 17.64 11.33
C LEU A 144 1.20 18.08 12.56
N GLY A 145 0.92 19.27 13.12
CA GLY A 145 1.63 19.81 14.28
C GLY A 145 2.80 20.74 13.93
N CYS A 146 2.95 21.15 12.66
CA CYS A 146 3.91 22.19 12.29
C CYS A 146 3.48 23.54 12.87
N ASN A 147 4.34 24.17 13.67
CA ASN A 147 4.09 25.50 14.24
C ASN A 147 4.95 26.55 13.52
N LYS A 148 4.44 27.78 13.41
CA LYS A 148 5.26 28.93 12.98
C LYS A 148 6.33 29.17 14.04
N GLY A 149 7.57 28.77 13.75
CA GLY A 149 8.77 29.16 14.49
C GLY A 149 9.16 30.60 14.18
#